data_AF-A0A0F9EMC1-F1
#
_entry.id   AF-A0A0F9EMC1-F1
#
_cell.length_a   1.000
_cell.length_b   1.000
_cell.length_c   1.000
_cell.angle_alpha   90.00
_cell.angle_beta   90.00
_cell.angle_gamma   90.00
#
_symmetry.space_group_name_H-M   'P 1'
#
loop_
_entity.id
_entity.type
_entity.pdbx_description
1 polymer ?
#
loop_
_entity_poly.entity_id
_entity_poly.type
_entity_poly.pdbx_seq_one_letter_code
_entity_poly.pdbx_strand_id
1 'polypeptide(L)' 'MPMKNYVSAKIVKGEPMDECTFLRDFKGEASSNRETRPGYHVIYPDGYDSWSPKEAFDNSHREITPGELTLITG' A
#
# COMPACT_ATOMS: atom_id res chain seq x y z
N MET A 1 0.24 -17.27 -25.56
CA MET A 1 1.58 -16.70 -25.33
C MET A 1 1.95 -16.96 -23.87
N PRO A 2 3.17 -17.43 -23.53
CA PRO A 2 3.56 -17.60 -22.13
C PRO A 2 3.71 -16.26 -21.41
N MET A 3 3.50 -16.26 -20.09
CA MET A 3 3.73 -15.08 -19.24
C MET A 3 5.21 -14.70 -19.23
N LYS A 4 5.49 -13.40 -19.09
CA LYS A 4 6.85 -12.84 -18.98
C LYS A 4 7.00 -12.11 -17.65
N ASN A 5 8.21 -12.12 -17.10
CA ASN A 5 8.54 -11.41 -15.86
C ASN A 5 8.95 -9.96 -16.19
N TYR A 6 8.49 -9.01 -15.39
CA TYR A 6 8.80 -7.59 -15.52
C TYR A 6 9.17 -7.03 -14.13
N VAL A 7 10.14 -6.10 -14.09
CA VAL A 7 10.46 -5.32 -12.89
C VAL A 7 9.85 -3.95 -13.06
N SER A 8 9.14 -3.48 -12.04
CA SER A 8 8.54 -2.14 -11.98
C SER A 8 8.82 -1.51 -10.64
N ALA A 9 9.00 -0.19 -10.61
CA ALA A 9 9.10 0.60 -9.40
C ALA A 9 8.15 1.79 -9.50
N LYS A 10 7.49 2.14 -8.39
CA LYS A 10 6.59 3.30 -8.27
C LYS A 10 6.83 3.95 -6.91
N ILE A 11 6.63 5.26 -6.82
CA ILE A 11 6.53 5.97 -5.54
C ILE A 11 5.07 5.94 -5.10
N VAL A 12 4.79 5.39 -3.93
CA VAL A 12 3.45 5.27 -3.36
C VAL A 12 3.40 6.03 -2.04
N LYS A 13 2.21 6.47 -1.64
CA LYS A 13 1.96 6.94 -0.27
C LYS A 13 1.43 5.74 0.52
N GLY A 14 2.02 5.49 1.68
CA GLY A 14 1.61 4.41 2.56
C GLY A 14 1.47 4.91 3.99
N GLU A 15 0.40 4.51 4.67
CA GLU A 15 0.23 4.71 6.11
C GLU A 15 -0.15 3.38 6.79
N PRO A 16 0.37 3.08 7.99
CA PRO A 16 -0.03 1.88 8.72
C PRO A 16 -1.53 1.87 8.96
N MET A 17 -2.20 0.80 8.54
CA MET A 17 -3.64 0.63 8.71
C MET A 17 -3.97 -0.85 8.73
N ASP A 18 -4.82 -1.27 9.66
CA ASP A 18 -5.31 -2.63 9.66
C ASP A 18 -6.42 -2.85 8.62
N GLU A 19 -6.56 -4.09 8.15
CA GLU A 19 -7.49 -4.43 7.07
C GLU A 19 -8.95 -4.06 7.38
N CYS A 20 -9.39 -4.26 8.61
CA CYS A 20 -10.78 -4.02 9.01
C CYS A 20 -11.10 -2.52 9.04
N THR A 21 -10.16 -1.70 9.54
CA THR A 21 -10.24 -0.24 9.47
C THR A 21 -10.31 0.23 8.02
N PHE A 22 -9.45 -0.29 7.13
CA PHE A 22 -9.50 0.06 5.72
C PHE A 22 -10.85 -0.30 5.06
N LEU A 23 -11.32 -1.52 5.26
CA LEU A 23 -12.59 -1.99 4.68
C LEU A 23 -13.78 -1.14 5.15
N ARG A 24 -13.82 -0.80 6.44
CA ARG A 24 -14.86 0.03 7.02
C ARG A 24 -14.82 1.46 6.47
N ASP A 25 -13.66 2.11 6.54
CA ASP A 25 -13.54 3.55 6.33
C ASP A 25 -13.40 3.93 4.85
N PHE A 26 -12.87 3.04 4.00
CA PHE A 26 -12.55 3.33 2.60
C PHE A 26 -13.35 2.50 1.60
N LYS A 27 -13.85 1.32 1.99
CA LYS A 27 -14.69 0.47 1.11
C LYS A 27 -16.15 0.39 1.54
N GLY A 28 -16.49 0.84 2.75
CA GLY A 28 -17.84 0.74 3.29
C GLY A 28 -18.30 -0.71 3.54
N GLU A 29 -17.34 -1.62 3.72
CA GLU A 29 -17.60 -3.05 3.90
C GLU A 29 -17.64 -3.43 5.38
N ALA A 30 -18.56 -4.33 5.74
CA ALA A 30 -18.66 -4.85 7.10
C ALA A 30 -17.55 -5.87 7.37
N SER A 31 -16.79 -5.66 8.46
CA SER A 31 -15.69 -6.54 8.88
C SER A 31 -16.03 -7.43 10.08
N SER A 32 -17.32 -7.57 10.41
CA SER A 32 -17.79 -7.98 11.74
C SER A 32 -17.44 -9.40 12.20
N ASN A 33 -16.77 -10.22 11.38
CA ASN A 33 -16.33 -11.58 11.74
C ASN A 33 -14.95 -11.93 11.17
N ARG A 34 -14.11 -10.91 10.91
CA ARG A 34 -12.80 -11.12 10.29
C ARG A 34 -11.70 -10.81 11.29
N GLU A 35 -10.70 -11.69 11.37
CA GLU A 35 -9.48 -11.37 12.11
C GLU A 35 -8.79 -10.18 11.46
N THR A 36 -8.49 -9.17 12.26
CA THR A 36 -7.82 -7.95 11.82
C THR A 36 -6.35 -8.25 11.55
N ARG A 37 -5.89 -7.95 10.32
CA ARG A 37 -4.50 -8.15 9.91
C ARG A 37 -3.76 -6.80 9.82
N PRO A 38 -2.48 -6.74 10.26
CA PRO A 38 -1.68 -5.52 10.10
C PRO A 38 -1.31 -5.31 8.63
N GLY A 39 -1.26 -4.05 8.22
CA GLY A 39 -0.90 -3.69 6.87
C GLY A 39 -0.79 -2.19 6.68
N TYR A 40 -0.94 -1.78 5.43
CA TYR A 40 -0.83 -0.39 5.01
C TYR A 40 -1.99 -0.04 4.09
N HIS A 41 -2.58 1.13 4.30
CA HIS A 41 -3.37 1.81 3.29
C HIS A 41 -2.40 2.47 2.30
N VAL A 42 -2.59 2.21 1.00
CA VAL A 42 -1.65 2.57 -0.06
C VAL A 42 -2.35 3.30 -1.19
N ILE A 43 -1.88 4.51 -1.47
CA ILE A 43 -2.30 5.34 -2.62
C ILE A 43 -1.20 5.39 -3.68
N TYR A 44 -1.55 4.99 -4.90
CA TYR A 44 -0.66 4.99 -6.06
C TYR A 44 -0.69 6.32 -6.83
N PRO A 45 0.31 6.61 -7.69
CA PRO A 45 0.36 7.85 -8.48
C PRO A 45 -0.86 8.08 -9.40
N ASP A 46 -1.51 7.02 -9.85
CA ASP A 46 -2.72 7.06 -10.68
C ASP A 46 -4.01 7.28 -9.86
N GLY A 47 -3.89 7.44 -8.54
CA GLY A 47 -5.02 7.58 -7.63
C GLY A 47 -5.65 6.25 -7.23
N TYR A 48 -5.07 5.10 -7.61
CA TYR A 48 -5.56 3.81 -7.12
C TYR A 48 -5.37 3.71 -5.60
N ASP A 49 -6.45 3.34 -4.92
CA ASP A 49 -6.56 3.28 -3.46
C ASP A 49 -6.81 1.82 -3.01
N SER A 50 -5.87 1.31 -2.22
CA SER A 50 -5.79 -0.11 -1.85
C SER A 50 -5.26 -0.33 -0.43
N TRP A 51 -5.34 -1.57 0.03
CA TRP A 51 -4.68 -2.04 1.24
C TRP A 51 -3.74 -3.19 0.92
N SER A 52 -2.58 -3.22 1.56
CA SER A 52 -1.58 -4.29 1.43
C SER A 52 -1.27 -4.91 2.80
N PRO A 53 -1.17 -6.25 2.90
CA PRO A 53 -0.63 -6.90 4.09
C PRO A 53 0.77 -6.39 4.43
N LYS A 54 1.08 -6.30 5.73
CA LYS A 54 2.36 -5.77 6.22
C LYS A 54 3.58 -6.43 5.57
N GLU A 55 3.66 -7.76 5.63
CA GLU A 55 4.81 -8.49 5.10
C GLU A 55 4.98 -8.28 3.59
N ALA A 56 3.88 -8.25 2.82
CA ALA A 56 3.93 -7.99 1.40
C ALA A 56 4.41 -6.57 1.09
N PHE A 57 3.94 -5.58 1.86
CA PHE A 57 4.34 -4.18 1.70
C PHE A 57 5.82 -3.99 2.03
N ASP A 58 6.26 -4.46 3.20
CA ASP A 58 7.64 -4.33 3.69
C ASP A 58 8.66 -5.02 2.78
N ASN A 59 8.29 -6.17 2.17
CA ASN A 59 9.19 -6.89 1.25
C ASN A 59 9.32 -6.23 -0.13
N SER A 60 8.38 -5.38 -0.52
CA SER A 60 8.35 -4.75 -1.85
C SER A 60 8.68 -3.26 -1.83
N HIS A 61 8.60 -2.62 -0.66
CA HIS A 61 8.80 -1.18 -0.51
C HIS A 61 9.81 -0.89 0.60
N ARG A 62 10.47 0.27 0.46
CA ARG A 62 11.19 0.92 1.55
C ARG A 62 10.71 2.34 1.67
N GLU A 63 10.86 2.92 2.86
CA GLU A 63 10.65 4.35 3.02
C GLU A 63 11.66 5.15 2.18
N ILE A 64 11.18 6.28 1.67
CA ILE A 64 12.00 7.27 0.98
C ILE A 64 12.84 7.99 2.01
N THR A 65 14.14 8.07 1.78
CA THR A 65 15.05 8.82 2.67
C THR A 65 14.74 10.33 2.59
N PRO A 66 15.07 11.13 3.61
CA PRO A 66 14.85 12.58 3.56
C PRO A 66 15.50 13.26 2.34
N GLY A 67 16.67 12.78 1.90
CA GLY A 67 17.35 13.31 0.72
C GLY A 67 16.62 12.97 -0.59
N GLU A 68 16.07 11.76 -0.71
CA GLU A 68 15.26 11.36 -1.87
C GLU A 68 13.91 12.07 -1.90
N LEU A 69 13.33 12.37 -0.74
CA LEU A 69 12.07 13.12 -0.66
C LEU A 69 12.21 14.49 -1.31
N THR A 70 13.33 15.18 -1.07
CA THR A 70 13.64 16.47 -1.71
C THR A 70 13.67 16.39 -3.24
N LEU A 71 14.05 15.25 -3.82
CA LEU A 71 14.10 15.07 -5.28
C LEU A 71 12.71 14.94 -5.92
N ILE A 72 11.67 14.64 -5.13
CA ILE A 72 10.32 14.34 -5.65
C ILE A 72 9.27 15.36 -5.21
N THR A 73 9.60 16.23 -4.25
CA THR A 73 8.76 17.34 -3.81
C THR A 73 9.30 18.72 -4.21
N GLY A 74 10.43 18.76 -4.90
CA GLY A 74 11.12 19.98 -5.37
C GLY A 74 10.69 20.45 -6.75
#